data_AF-A0A0H3ZZ41-F1
#
_entry.id   AF-A0A0H3ZZ41-F1
#
_cell.length_a   1.000
_cell.length_b   1.000
_cell.length_c   1.000
_cell.angle_alpha   90.00
_cell.angle_beta   90.00
_cell.angle_gamma   90.00
#
_symmetry.space_group_name_H-M   'P 1'
#
loop_
_entity.id
_entity.type
_entity.pdbx_description
1 polymer ?
#
loop_
_entity_poly.entity_id
_entity_poly.type
_entity_poly.pdbx_seq_one_letter_code
_entity_poly.pdbx_strand_id
1 'polypeptide(L)' 'MRRTKATLIYARTKNIRAVQLLLGHAKLDNTIRYLGVEMEDALNISEDIEL' A
#
# COMPACT_ATOMS: atom_id res chain seq x y z
N MET A 1 4.30 13.62 6.66
CA MET A 1 3.83 14.03 5.31
C MET A 1 4.18 13.06 4.18
N ARG A 2 5.35 12.38 4.15
CA ARG A 2 5.69 11.41 3.07
C ARG A 2 4.72 10.22 2.97
N ARG A 3 4.30 9.66 4.12
CA ARG A 3 3.35 8.54 4.18
C ARG A 3 2.02 8.86 3.49
N THR A 4 1.44 10.02 3.78
CA THR A 4 0.13 10.45 3.25
C THR A 4 0.10 10.50 1.71
N LYS A 5 1.13 11.04 1.06
CA LYS A 5 1.20 11.12 -0.41
C LYS A 5 1.39 9.74 -1.06
N ALA A 6 2.22 8.90 -0.46
CA ALA A 6 2.44 7.53 -0.92
C ALA A 6 1.16 6.69 -0.81
N THR A 7 0.41 6.80 0.30
CA THR A 7 -0.88 6.13 0.49
C THR A 7 -1.91 6.59 -0.53
N LEU A 8 -2.03 7.90 -0.80
CA LEU A 8 -2.93 8.43 -1.84
C LEU A 8 -2.60 7.92 -3.25
N ILE A 9 -1.30 7.83 -3.58
CA ILE A 9 -0.85 7.29 -4.87
C ILE A 9 -1.17 5.81 -4.98
N TYR A 10 -0.95 5.03 -3.91
CA TYR A 10 -1.33 3.63 -3.87
C TYR A 10 -2.84 3.46 -4.00
N ALA A 11 -3.65 4.22 -3.25
CA ALA A 11 -5.11 4.13 -3.30
C ALA A 11 -5.66 4.40 -4.70
N ARG A 12 -5.08 5.35 -5.44
CA ARG A 12 -5.53 5.75 -6.78
C ARG A 12 -5.01 4.87 -7.92
N THR A 13 -3.80 4.34 -7.79
CA THR A 13 -3.15 3.59 -8.88
C THR A 13 -3.07 2.09 -8.62
N LYS A 14 -3.24 1.66 -7.36
CA LYS A 14 -2.98 0.31 -6.86
C LYS A 14 -1.62 -0.25 -7.31
N ASN A 15 -0.65 0.62 -7.60
CA ASN A 15 0.67 0.24 -8.09
C ASN A 15 1.73 0.39 -6.99
N ILE A 16 2.01 -0.72 -6.30
CA ILE A 16 2.98 -0.78 -5.21
C ILE A 16 4.42 -0.49 -5.67
N ARG A 17 4.78 -0.84 -6.92
CA ARG A 17 6.13 -0.60 -7.48
C ARG A 17 6.40 0.88 -7.71
N ALA A 18 5.41 1.62 -8.20
CA ALA A 18 5.52 3.07 -8.36
C ALA A 18 5.77 3.75 -7.00
N VAL A 19 5.07 3.28 -5.95
CA VAL A 19 5.25 3.81 -4.59
C VAL A 19 6.60 3.40 -4.01
N GLN A 20 7.10 2.18 -4.28
CA GLN A 20 8.43 1.73 -3.86
C GLN A 20 9.53 2.66 -4.40
N LEU A 21 9.48 2.95 -5.71
CA LEU A 21 10.44 3.84 -6.36
C LEU A 21 10.36 5.27 -5.79
N LEU A 22 9.15 5.78 -5.59
CA LEU A 22 8.91 7.10 -5.01
C LEU A 22 9.48 7.22 -3.57
N LEU A 23 9.42 6.15 -2.79
CA LEU A 23 9.93 6.11 -1.43
C LEU A 23 11.43 5.75 -1.35
N GLY A 24 12.03 5.28 -2.45
CA GLY A 24 13.41 4.85 -2.48
C GLY A 24 13.68 3.59 -1.66
N HIS A 25 12.69 2.70 -1.54
CA HIS A 25 12.84 1.48 -0.75
C HIS A 25 13.59 0.40 -1.53
N ALA A 26 14.66 -0.13 -0.91
CA ALA A 26 15.45 -1.22 -1.47
C ALA A 26 14.66 -2.53 -1.63
N LYS A 27 13.67 -2.77 -0.76
CA LYS A 27 12.82 -3.97 -0.77
C LYS A 27 11.35 -3.59 -0.89
N LEU A 28 10.59 -4.43 -1.60
CA LEU A 28 9.15 -4.26 -1.73
C LEU A 28 8.44 -4.40 -0.37
N ASP A 29 8.90 -5.31 0.49
CA ASP A 29 8.37 -5.56 1.84
C ASP A 29 8.34 -4.29 2.70
N ASN A 30 9.35 -3.42 2.57
CA ASN A 30 9.40 -2.16 3.28
C ASN A 30 8.27 -1.23 2.84
N THR A 31 7.91 -1.24 1.56
CA THR A 31 6.83 -0.44 0.99
C THR A 31 5.47 -0.94 1.45
N ILE A 32 5.29 -2.26 1.47
CA ILE A 32 4.09 -2.93 1.97
C ILE A 32 3.86 -2.59 3.45
N ARG A 33 4.88 -2.77 4.30
CA ARG A 33 4.81 -2.42 5.74
C ARG A 33 4.62 -0.93 5.99
N TYR A 34 5.24 -0.07 5.17
CA TYR A 34 5.15 1.38 5.32
C TYR A 34 3.75 1.92 4.97
N LEU A 35 3.13 1.36 3.93
CA LEU A 35 1.77 1.68 3.53
C LEU A 35 0.73 1.05 4.47
N GLY A 36 1.01 -0.12 5.05
CA GLY A 36 0.03 -0.89 5.83
C GLY A 36 -0.86 -1.81 4.98
N VAL A 37 -0.43 -2.06 3.73
CA VAL A 37 -1.22 -2.75 2.69
C VAL A 37 -1.69 -4.14 3.13
N GLU A 38 -0.86 -4.93 3.81
CA GLU A 38 -1.25 -6.29 4.22
C GLU A 38 -2.43 -6.31 5.21
N MET A 39 -2.56 -5.31 6.08
CA MET A 39 -3.65 -5.28 7.07
C MET A 39 -4.92 -4.64 6.49
N GLU A 40 -4.76 -3.62 5.67
CA GLU A 40 -5.87 -2.87 5.07
C GLU A 40 -6.47 -3.63 3.86
N ASP A 41 -5.64 -4.25 3.01
CA ASP A 41 -6.15 -5.12 1.93
C ASP A 41 -6.72 -6.43 2.50
N ALA A 42 -6.16 -7.01 3.57
CA ALA A 42 -6.76 -8.19 4.22
C ALA A 42 -8.11 -7.88 4.87
N LEU A 43 -8.28 -6.70 5.48
CA LEU A 43 -9.57 -6.28 6.02
C LEU A 43 -10.59 -6.04 4.91
N ASN A 44 -10.22 -5.32 3.84
CA ASN A 44 -11.10 -5.11 2.68
C ASN A 44 -11.52 -6.45 2.03
N ILE A 45 -10.58 -7.39 1.87
CA ILE A 45 -10.88 -8.73 1.35
C ILE A 45 -11.79 -9.49 2.32
N SER A 46 -11.60 -9.35 3.64
CA SER A 46 -12.45 -10.01 4.63
C SER A 46 -13.88 -9.43 4.65
N GLU A 47 -14.02 -8.12 4.45
CA GLU A 47 -15.33 -7.45 4.30
C GLU A 47 -16.02 -7.84 2.99
N ASP A 48 -15.27 -7.97 1.88
CA ASP A 48 -15.81 -8.41 0.58
C ASP A 48 -16.20 -9.91 0.55
N ILE A 49 -15.60 -10.74 1.43
CA ILE A 49 -15.89 -12.18 1.54
C ILE A 49 -17.19 -12.45 2.35
N GLU A 50 -17.79 -11.47 3.02
CA GLU A 50 -19.10 -11.62 3.70
C GLU A 50 -20.33 -11.59 2.76
N LEU A 51 -20.17 -11.91 1.47
CA LEU A 51 -21.26 -12.11 0.50
C LEU A 51 -21.59 -13.59 0.27
#